data_AF-A0A8S9GZM2-F1
#
_entry.id   AF-A0A8S9GZM2-F1
#
_cell.length_a   1.000
_cell.length_b   1.000
_cell.length_c   1.000
_cell.angle_alpha   90.00
_cell.angle_beta   90.00
_cell.angle_gamma   90.00
#
_symmetry.space_group_name_H-M   'P 1'
#
loop_
_entity.id
_entity.type
_entity.pdbx_description
1 polymer ?
#
loop_
_entity_poly.entity_id
_entity_poly.type
_entity_poly.pdbx_seq_one_letter_code
_entity_poly.pdbx_strand_id
1 'polypeptide(L)'
;MDNGYKIGGGLDFPKKNLRGLWFSPPDIKIPEDGHGLSNGPLPRLVMGEILVDELSPASQEIIRKYLKPAGGKQALLSSILGSLIWEKPTWSEFKHIAEYILFTF
;
A
#
# COMPACT_ATOMS: atom_id res chain seq x y z
N MET A 1 14.38 -5.66 -2.73
CA MET A 1 13.27 -6.56 -2.38
C MET A 1 13.91 -7.85 -1.95
N ASP A 2 13.85 -8.15 -0.65
CA ASP A 2 14.76 -9.12 -0.05
C ASP A 2 14.21 -10.55 -0.09
N ASN A 3 12.96 -10.71 -0.55
CA ASN A 3 12.20 -11.97 -0.53
C ASN A 3 12.05 -12.61 -1.92
N GLY A 4 12.83 -12.19 -2.92
CA GLY A 4 12.82 -12.77 -4.27
C GLY A 4 11.62 -12.42 -5.16
N TYR A 5 10.66 -11.63 -4.67
CA TYR A 5 9.56 -11.09 -5.49
C TYR A 5 10.08 -10.17 -6.59
N LYS A 6 9.43 -10.23 -7.75
CA LYS A 6 9.76 -9.42 -8.93
C LYS A 6 8.58 -8.52 -9.29
N ILE A 7 8.86 -7.31 -9.75
CA ILE A 7 7.83 -6.42 -10.30
C ILE A 7 7.26 -7.09 -11.55
N GLY A 8 5.97 -7.40 -11.54
CA GLY A 8 5.27 -7.98 -12.68
C GLY A 8 4.70 -6.93 -13.63
N GLY A 9 4.53 -5.69 -13.16
CA GLY A 9 4.04 -4.54 -13.93
C GLY A 9 3.26 -3.55 -13.06
N GLY A 10 2.64 -2.56 -13.71
CA GLY A 10 1.83 -1.54 -13.05
C GLY A 10 0.71 -1.01 -13.95
N LEU A 11 -0.27 -0.37 -13.31
CA LEU A 11 -1.37 0.32 -13.97
C LEU A 11 -1.62 1.65 -13.26
N ASP A 12 -1.58 2.73 -14.03
CA ASP A 12 -1.93 4.06 -13.54
C ASP A 12 -3.44 4.29 -13.66
N PHE A 13 -4.00 4.98 -12.67
CA PHE A 13 -5.38 5.42 -12.65
C PHE A 13 -5.40 6.96 -12.51
N PRO A 14 -5.13 7.71 -13.60
CA PRO A 14 -4.93 9.16 -13.52
C PRO A 14 -6.15 9.91 -12.98
N LYS A 15 -7.37 9.46 -13.30
CA LYS A 15 -8.61 10.06 -12.76
C LYS A 15 -8.75 9.92 -11.24
N LYS A 16 -7.96 9.03 -10.62
CA LYS A 16 -8.01 8.69 -9.20
C LYS A 16 -6.70 9.07 -8.48
N ASN A 17 -5.74 9.68 -9.17
CA ASN A 17 -4.41 10.00 -8.64
C ASN A 17 -3.77 8.78 -7.93
N LEU A 18 -3.91 7.59 -8.53
CA LEU A 18 -3.51 6.31 -7.95
C LEU A 18 -2.65 5.54 -8.95
N ARG A 19 -1.59 4.89 -8.47
CA ARG A 19 -0.82 3.89 -9.23
C ARG A 19 -0.88 2.54 -8.53
N GLY A 20 -1.19 1.50 -9.30
CA GLY A 20 -1.15 0.11 -8.86
C GLY A 20 0.09 -0.59 -9.38
N LEU A 21 0.74 -1.38 -8.54
CA LEU A 21 1.86 -2.25 -8.89
C LEU A 21 1.54 -3.67 -8.45
N TRP A 22 1.89 -4.67 -9.26
CA TRP A 22 1.83 -6.06 -8.84
C TRP A 22 3.20 -6.74 -8.86
N PHE A 23 3.38 -7.66 -7.93
CA PHE A 23 4.63 -8.38 -7.73
C PHE A 23 4.38 -9.89 -7.83
N SER A 24 5.16 -10.53 -8.69
CA SER A 24 5.14 -11.96 -8.89
C SER A 24 6.02 -12.64 -7.83
N PRO A 25 5.56 -13.75 -7.24
CA PRO A 25 6.35 -14.51 -6.27
C PRO A 25 7.60 -15.12 -6.93
N PRO A 26 8.65 -15.43 -6.14
CA PRO A 26 9.76 -16.25 -6.63
C PRO A 26 9.30 -17.67 -6.99
N ASP A 27 9.98 -18.29 -7.93
CA ASP A 27 9.77 -19.71 -8.24
C ASP A 27 10.34 -20.56 -7.11
N ILE A 28 9.45 -21.19 -6.33
CA ILE A 28 9.80 -22.10 -5.24
C ILE A 28 9.24 -23.49 -5.50
N LYS A 29 9.94 -24.53 -5.04
CA LYS A 29 9.41 -25.90 -5.06
C LYS A 29 8.35 -26.02 -3.97
N ILE A 30 7.12 -26.28 -4.38
CA ILE A 30 5.98 -26.48 -3.48
C ILE A 30 5.83 -28.00 -3.29
N PRO A 31 5.69 -28.51 -2.05
CA PRO A 31 5.33 -29.91 -1.81
C PRO A 31 4.02 -30.28 -2.52
N GLU A 32 3.87 -31.52 -3.01
CA GLU A 32 2.68 -31.94 -3.76
C GLU A 32 1.35 -31.77 -2.98
N ASP A 33 1.40 -31.87 -1.65
CA ASP A 33 0.28 -31.72 -0.73
C ASP A 33 0.26 -30.34 -0.02
N GLY A 34 1.11 -29.42 -0.46
CA GLY A 34 1.30 -28.11 0.12
C GLY A 34 0.09 -27.18 -0.03
N HIS A 35 -0.39 -26.62 1.08
CA HIS A 35 -1.53 -25.69 1.10
C HIS A 35 -1.31 -24.51 2.06
N GLY A 36 -2.05 -23.42 1.82
CA GLY A 36 -2.00 -22.21 2.63
C GLY A 36 -0.71 -21.39 2.45
N LEU A 37 -0.52 -20.39 3.30
CA LEU A 37 0.59 -19.45 3.21
C LEU A 37 1.96 -20.06 3.55
N SER A 38 1.97 -21.13 4.35
CA SER A 38 3.18 -21.77 4.88
C SER A 38 3.72 -22.87 3.97
N ASN A 39 2.84 -23.61 3.28
CA ASN A 39 3.25 -24.77 2.47
C ASN A 39 2.71 -24.74 1.04
N GLY A 40 1.91 -23.74 0.64
CA GLY A 40 1.32 -23.62 -0.70
C GLY A 40 2.02 -22.61 -1.60
N PRO A 41 1.44 -22.31 -2.79
CA PRO A 41 1.96 -21.28 -3.68
C PRO A 41 1.92 -19.91 -3.02
N LEU A 42 3.04 -19.18 -3.09
CA LEU A 42 3.13 -17.83 -2.58
C LEU A 42 2.17 -16.90 -3.35
N PRO A 43 1.46 -15.99 -2.66
CA PRO A 43 0.51 -15.10 -3.30
C PRO A 43 1.22 -14.05 -4.15
N ARG A 44 0.54 -13.58 -5.20
CA ARG A 44 0.86 -12.30 -5.83
C ARG A 44 0.57 -11.17 -4.86
N LEU A 45 1.45 -10.16 -4.83
CA LEU A 45 1.23 -8.96 -4.04
C LEU A 45 0.78 -7.83 -4.95
N VAL A 46 -0.20 -7.04 -4.49
CA VAL A 46 -0.64 -5.82 -5.17
C VAL A 46 -0.48 -4.67 -4.19
N MET A 47 0.22 -3.62 -4.62
CA MET A 47 0.38 -2.39 -3.85
C MET A 47 -0.25 -1.24 -4.62
N GLY A 48 -1.15 -0.51 -3.97
CA GLY A 48 -1.67 0.76 -4.47
C GLY A 48 -0.97 1.91 -3.75
N GLU A 49 -0.58 2.92 -4.50
CA GLU A 49 -0.03 4.16 -3.96
C GLU A 49 -0.81 5.35 -4.51
N ILE A 50 -1.04 6.33 -3.63
CA ILE A 50 -1.69 7.59 -3.98
C ILE A 50 -0.60 8.58 -4.36
N LEU A 51 -0.78 9.24 -5.51
CA LEU A 51 0.11 10.28 -6.02
C LEU A 51 -0.20 11.59 -5.28
N VAL A 52 0.42 11.76 -4.11
CA VAL A 52 0.12 12.87 -3.18
C VAL A 52 0.25 14.23 -3.88
N ASP A 53 1.26 14.41 -4.73
CA ASP A 53 1.52 15.69 -5.40
C ASP A 53 0.42 16.09 -6.41
N GLU A 54 -0.43 15.14 -6.83
CA GLU A 54 -1.57 15.38 -7.73
C GLU A 54 -2.88 15.69 -6.98
N LEU A 55 -2.86 15.64 -5.64
CA LEU A 55 -4.03 15.94 -4.80
C LEU A 55 -4.25 17.44 -4.62
N SER A 56 -5.39 17.81 -4.05
CA SER A 56 -5.64 19.22 -3.66
C SER A 56 -4.61 19.70 -2.62
N PRO A 57 -4.26 21.01 -2.59
CA PRO A 57 -3.28 21.53 -1.62
C PRO A 57 -3.63 21.22 -0.15
N ALA A 58 -4.92 21.31 0.21
CA ALA A 58 -5.39 20.99 1.55
C ALA A 58 -5.18 19.50 1.91
N SER A 59 -5.48 18.60 0.96
CA SER A 59 -5.27 17.16 1.14
C SER A 59 -3.78 16.82 1.23
N GLN A 60 -2.94 17.49 0.43
CA GLN A 60 -1.49 17.35 0.49
C GLN A 60 -0.95 17.72 1.86
N GLU A 61 -1.39 18.85 2.42
CA GLU A 61 -0.97 19.31 3.75
C GLU A 61 -1.34 18.29 4.84
N ILE A 62 -2.58 17.80 4.81
CA ILE A 62 -3.05 16.77 5.75
C ILE A 62 -2.21 15.50 5.64
N ILE A 63 -2.00 14.96 4.44
CA ILE A 63 -1.23 13.71 4.28
C ILE A 63 0.22 13.91 4.71
N ARG A 64 0.86 15.01 4.29
CA ARG A 64 2.27 15.29 4.61
C ARG A 64 2.50 15.47 6.11
N LYS A 65 1.53 15.94 6.87
CA LYS A 65 1.59 15.99 8.35
C LYS A 65 1.83 14.61 8.97
N TYR A 66 1.30 13.54 8.37
CA TYR A 66 1.38 12.17 8.89
C TYR A 66 2.51 11.34 8.24
N LEU A 67 3.10 11.80 7.14
CA LEU A 67 4.23 11.12 6.50
C LEU A 67 5.51 11.30 7.33
N LYS A 68 6.04 10.18 7.85
CA LYS A 68 7.33 10.16 8.57
C LYS A 68 8.48 9.81 7.61
N PRO A 69 9.66 10.45 7.72
CA PRO A 69 10.82 10.18 6.85
C PRO A 69 11.29 8.71 6.83
N ALA A 70 11.03 7.96 7.91
CA ALA A 70 11.36 6.54 8.01
C ALA A 70 10.18 5.59 7.75
N GLY A 71 9.01 6.10 7.34
CA GLY A 71 7.74 5.37 7.34
C GLY A 71 7.80 4.04 6.58
N GLY A 72 8.41 4.03 5.39
CA GLY A 72 8.55 2.82 4.58
C GLY A 72 9.36 1.70 5.26
N LYS A 73 10.33 2.03 6.13
CA LYS A 73 11.16 1.03 6.83
C LYS A 73 10.35 0.24 7.88
N GLN A 74 9.28 0.81 8.40
CA GLN A 74 8.45 0.20 9.43
C GLN A 74 7.16 -0.42 8.88
N ALA A 75 6.92 -0.33 7.57
CA ALA A 75 5.68 -0.77 6.93
C ALA A 75 5.39 -2.27 7.14
N LEU A 76 6.42 -3.12 7.01
CA LEU A 76 6.27 -4.56 7.24
C LEU A 76 5.86 -4.87 8.68
N LEU A 77 6.54 -4.26 9.66
CA LEU A 77 6.26 -4.49 11.07
C LEU A 77 4.87 -3.97 11.46
N SER A 78 4.50 -2.79 10.97
CA SER A 78 3.17 -2.21 11.17
C SER A 78 2.06 -3.09 10.60
N SER A 79 2.25 -3.66 9.40
CA SER A 79 1.29 -4.59 8.80
C SER A 79 1.12 -5.88 9.60
N ILE A 80 2.21 -6.42 10.17
CA ILE A 80 2.17 -7.65 10.98
C ILE A 80 1.47 -7.38 12.33
N LEU A 81 1.76 -6.25 12.95
CA LEU A 81 1.22 -5.87 14.26
C LEU A 81 -0.19 -5.26 14.19
N GLY A 82 -0.67 -4.90 13.01
CA GLY A 82 -1.94 -4.19 12.84
C GLY A 82 -1.93 -2.78 13.45
N SER A 83 -0.78 -2.11 13.44
CA SER A 83 -0.59 -0.79 14.05
C SER A 83 -0.34 0.28 12.98
N LEU A 84 -0.66 1.55 13.29
CA LEU A 84 -0.33 2.67 12.41
C LEU A 84 1.10 3.16 12.67
N ILE A 85 1.81 3.51 11.59
CA ILE A 85 3.16 4.10 11.65
C ILE A 85 3.09 5.59 12.06
N TRP A 86 1.94 6.21 11.78
CA TRP A 86 1.60 7.58 12.13
C TRP A 86 0.58 7.63 13.27
N GLU A 87 0.43 8.82 13.84
CA GLU A 87 -0.57 9.08 14.87
C GLU A 87 -1.98 9.04 14.29
N LYS A 88 -2.97 8.70 15.11
CA LYS A 88 -4.36 8.64 14.66
C LYS A 88 -4.82 10.05 14.22
N PRO A 89 -5.30 10.23 12.98
CA PRO A 89 -5.75 11.52 12.51
C PRO A 89 -7.02 11.95 13.23
N THR A 90 -7.31 13.26 13.21
CA THR A 90 -8.59 13.77 13.68
C THR A 90 -9.72 13.32 12.76
N TRP A 91 -10.96 13.31 13.28
CA TRP A 91 -12.13 12.93 12.49
C TRP A 91 -12.34 13.86 11.27
N SER A 92 -12.11 15.17 11.43
CA SER A 92 -12.27 16.14 10.34
C SER A 92 -11.26 15.91 9.21
N GLU A 93 -10.00 15.65 9.55
CA GLU A 93 -8.95 15.32 8.57
C GLU A 93 -9.28 14.00 7.85
N PHE A 94 -9.68 12.96 8.60
CA PHE A 94 -10.10 11.68 8.02
C PHE A 94 -11.26 11.88 7.04
N LYS A 95 -12.31 12.60 7.47
CA LYS A 95 -13.50 12.85 6.65
C LYS A 95 -13.14 13.61 5.38
N HIS A 96 -12.32 14.65 5.47
CA HIS A 96 -11.88 15.45 4.32
C HIS A 96 -11.17 14.58 3.26
N ILE A 97 -10.24 13.72 3.70
CA ILE A 97 -9.53 12.80 2.80
C ILE A 97 -10.46 11.73 2.25
N ALA A 98 -11.33 11.16 3.08
CA ALA A 98 -12.26 10.12 2.67
C ALA A 98 -13.24 10.62 1.60
N GLU A 99 -13.80 11.82 1.77
CA GLU A 99 -14.67 12.44 0.76
C GLU A 99 -13.92 12.64 -0.55
N TYR A 100 -12.69 13.18 -0.50
CA TYR A 100 -11.89 13.35 -1.71
C TYR A 100 -11.65 12.02 -2.47
N ILE A 101 -11.31 10.96 -1.74
CA ILE A 101 -11.01 9.63 -2.30
C ILE A 101 -12.29 8.90 -2.73
N LEU A 102 -13.40 9.01 -1.99
CA LEU A 102 -14.66 8.32 -2.28
C LEU A 102 -15.43 8.98 -3.43
N PHE A 103 -15.40 10.30 -3.56
CA PHE A 103 -16.05 11.01 -4.67
C PHE A 103 -15.30 10.87 -6.01
N THR A 104 -14.19 10.14 -6.04
CA THR A 104 -13.48 9.74 -7.27
C THR A 104 -13.83 8.31 -7.75
N PHE A 105 -14.77 7.59 -7.11
CA PHE A 105 -15.24 6.25 -7.53
C PHE A 105 -16.55 6.25 -8.31
#